data_AF-A0A5B0X6S5-F1
#
_entry.id   AF-A0A5B0X6S5-F1
#
_cell.length_a   1.000
_cell.length_b   1.000
_cell.length_c   1.000
_cell.angle_alpha   90.00
_cell.angle_beta   90.00
_cell.angle_gamma   90.00
#
_symmetry.space_group_name_H-M   'P 1'
#
loop_
_entity.id
_entity.type
_entity.pdbx_description
1 polymer ?
#
loop_
_entity_poly.entity_id
_entity_poly.type
_entity_poly.pdbx_seq_one_letter_code
_entity_poly.pdbx_strand_id
1 'polypeptide(L)'
;MSTEHLPTVVSSTIVAIVILVMLRWIVRSSTETNSDRASNYLVILLGIVVGWVLGALVAPFNTDEAMVFKGLGQAITLFFSGYVLSKLDRFTEEKLFGVNAKPDAWIKMGLFLVSMLLSAVYVYSIRYYLNV
;
A
#
# COMPACT_ATOMS: atom_id res chain seq x y z
N MET A 1 -19.41 -17.10 -13.62
CA MET A 1 -19.37 -16.81 -12.17
C MET A 1 -19.45 -18.12 -11.40
N SER A 2 -18.34 -18.84 -11.27
CA SER A 2 -18.28 -20.06 -10.47
C SER A 2 -18.33 -19.71 -8.99
N THR A 3 -19.22 -20.35 -8.23
CA THR A 3 -19.43 -20.09 -6.79
C THR A 3 -18.26 -20.54 -5.91
N GLU A 4 -17.24 -21.17 -6.50
CA GLU A 4 -16.13 -21.80 -5.79
C GLU A 4 -15.09 -20.80 -5.26
N HIS A 5 -14.99 -19.60 -5.84
CA HIS A 5 -14.00 -18.59 -5.43
C HIS A 5 -14.56 -17.50 -4.50
N LEU A 6 -15.88 -17.49 -4.29
CA LEU A 6 -16.56 -16.58 -3.35
C LEU A 6 -15.98 -16.65 -1.92
N PRO A 7 -15.67 -17.81 -1.33
CA PRO A 7 -15.12 -17.89 0.03
C PRO A 7 -13.78 -17.16 0.18
N THR A 8 -12.94 -17.17 -0.86
CA THR A 8 -11.61 -16.54 -0.85
C THR A 8 -11.69 -15.01 -0.96
N VAL A 9 -12.64 -14.50 -1.75
CA VAL A 9 -12.89 -13.06 -1.84
C VAL A 9 -13.49 -12.54 -0.53
N VAL A 10 -14.39 -13.30 0.08
CA VAL A 10 -14.98 -12.95 1.39
C VAL A 10 -13.91 -12.98 2.49
N SER A 11 -13.07 -14.02 2.54
CA SER A 11 -12.02 -14.13 3.57
C SER A 11 -10.97 -13.02 3.44
N SER A 12 -10.50 -12.71 2.22
CA SER A 12 -9.57 -11.59 1.98
C SER A 12 -10.17 -10.23 2.34
N THR A 13 -11.47 -10.03 2.10
CA THR A 13 -12.18 -8.80 2.52
C THR A 13 -12.27 -8.68 4.04
N ILE A 14 -12.59 -9.78 4.73
CA ILE A 14 -12.64 -9.80 6.20
C ILE A 14 -11.25 -9.49 6.78
N VAL A 15 -10.20 -10.11 6.25
CA VAL A 15 -8.81 -9.84 6.67
C VAL A 15 -8.45 -8.38 6.44
N ALA A 16 -8.82 -7.81 5.30
CA ALA A 16 -8.58 -6.39 5.01
C ALA A 16 -9.29 -5.47 6.01
N ILE A 17 -10.55 -5.74 6.34
CA ILE A 17 -11.30 -4.97 7.33
C ILE A 17 -10.65 -5.08 8.72
N VAL A 18 -10.27 -6.29 9.15
CA VAL A 18 -9.61 -6.52 10.45
C VAL A 18 -8.32 -5.72 10.54
N ILE A 19 -7.48 -5.75 9.50
CA ILE A 19 -6.21 -5.02 9.48
C ILE A 19 -6.45 -3.51 9.48
N LEU A 20 -7.45 -2.99 8.74
CA LEU A 20 -7.80 -1.56 8.79
C LEU A 20 -8.30 -1.12 10.17
N VAL A 21 -9.09 -1.96 10.84
CA VAL A 21 -9.55 -1.71 12.22
C VAL A 21 -8.35 -1.72 13.18
N MET A 22 -7.42 -2.66 13.03
CA MET A 22 -6.17 -2.69 13.81
C MET A 22 -5.32 -1.44 13.57
N LEU A 23 -5.13 -1.00 12.34
CA LEU A 23 -4.38 0.23 12.02
C LEU A 23 -5.05 1.46 12.65
N ARG A 24 -6.37 1.56 12.57
CA ARG A 24 -7.15 2.63 13.23
C ARG A 24 -6.96 2.60 14.75
N TRP A 25 -6.93 1.41 15.35
CA TRP A 25 -6.69 1.24 16.78
C TRP A 25 -5.27 1.68 17.16
N ILE A 26 -4.25 1.27 16.41
CA ILE A 26 -2.84 1.66 16.62
C ILE A 26 -2.66 3.18 16.52
N VAL A 27 -3.27 3.83 15.52
CA VAL A 27 -3.18 5.29 15.38
C VAL A 27 -3.82 6.00 16.58
N ARG A 28 -4.94 5.47 17.10
CA ARG A 28 -5.63 6.04 18.26
C ARG A 28 -4.86 5.83 19.57
N SER A 29 -4.21 4.69 19.75
CA SER A 29 -3.45 4.38 20.97
C SER A 29 -2.08 5.07 21.01
N SER A 30 -1.44 5.28 19.86
CA SER A 30 -0.08 5.83 19.78
C SER A 30 -0.03 7.36 19.72
N THR A 31 -1.18 8.02 19.49
CA THR A 31 -1.21 9.46 19.17
C THR A 31 -2.17 10.21 20.09
N GLU A 32 -1.63 11.11 20.91
CA GLU A 32 -2.42 11.97 21.80
C GLU A 32 -2.99 13.21 21.07
N THR A 33 -2.22 13.78 20.15
CA THR A 33 -2.56 15.01 19.42
C THR A 33 -3.43 14.74 18.19
N ASN A 34 -4.48 15.56 17.98
CA ASN A 34 -5.35 15.43 16.80
C ASN A 34 -4.64 15.68 15.46
N SER A 35 -3.64 16.58 15.44
CA SER A 35 -2.84 16.88 14.24
C SER A 35 -2.05 15.66 13.75
N ASP A 36 -1.43 14.92 14.67
CA ASP A 36 -0.62 13.74 14.34
C ASP A 36 -1.49 12.57 13.88
N ARG A 37 -2.72 12.47 14.39
CA ARG A 37 -3.71 11.49 13.91
C ARG A 37 -4.09 11.73 12.45
N ALA A 38 -4.33 13.00 12.09
CA ALA A 38 -4.64 13.37 10.70
C ALA A 38 -3.46 13.02 9.77
N SER A 39 -2.23 13.30 10.20
CA SER A 39 -1.02 12.91 9.46
C SER A 39 -0.95 11.39 9.25
N ASN A 40 -1.22 10.59 10.28
CA ASN A 40 -1.17 9.12 10.19
C ASN A 40 -2.26 8.56 9.25
N TYR A 41 -3.47 9.12 9.26
CA TYR A 41 -4.52 8.72 8.32
C TYR A 41 -4.18 9.06 6.87
N LEU A 42 -3.56 10.23 6.63
CA LEU A 42 -3.08 10.59 5.29
C LEU A 42 -2.01 9.62 4.81
N VAL A 43 -1.10 9.18 5.69
CA VAL A 43 -0.07 8.19 5.36
C VAL A 43 -0.70 6.83 5.02
N ILE A 44 -1.71 6.39 5.77
CA ILE A 44 -2.48 5.17 5.46
C ILE A 44 -3.18 5.30 4.10
N LEU A 45 -3.81 6.46 3.83
CA LEU A 45 -4.52 6.69 2.57
C LEU A 45 -3.55 6.69 1.38
N LEU A 46 -2.38 7.32 1.52
CA LEU A 46 -1.32 7.25 0.52
C LEU A 46 -0.87 5.81 0.27
N GLY A 47 -0.66 5.03 1.34
CA GLY A 47 -0.33 3.61 1.21
C GLY A 47 -1.39 2.85 0.44
N ILE A 48 -2.67 3.00 0.79
CA ILE A 48 -3.79 2.37 0.08
C ILE A 48 -3.80 2.74 -1.40
N VAL A 49 -3.64 4.01 -1.76
CA VAL A 49 -3.65 4.45 -3.16
C VAL A 49 -2.49 3.83 -3.94
N VAL A 50 -1.28 3.85 -3.38
CA VAL A 50 -0.10 3.24 -4.01
C VAL A 50 -0.28 1.72 -4.14
N GLY A 51 -0.76 1.07 -3.08
CA GLY A 51 -1.04 -0.36 -3.07
C GLY A 51 -2.08 -0.75 -4.10
N TRP A 52 -3.15 0.04 -4.25
CA TRP A 52 -4.19 -0.19 -5.24
C TRP A 52 -3.64 -0.14 -6.67
N VAL A 53 -2.81 0.87 -6.99
CA VAL A 53 -2.15 0.97 -8.30
C VAL A 53 -1.23 -0.23 -8.53
N LEU A 54 -0.40 -0.62 -7.55
CA LEU A 54 0.48 -1.77 -7.67
C LEU A 54 -0.29 -3.07 -7.87
N GLY A 55 -1.33 -3.32 -7.08
CA GLY A 55 -2.19 -4.50 -7.22
C GLY A 55 -2.90 -4.54 -8.58
N ALA A 56 -3.31 -3.38 -9.10
CA ALA A 56 -3.90 -3.25 -10.42
C ALA A 56 -2.91 -3.55 -11.55
N LEU A 57 -1.64 -3.15 -11.42
CA LEU A 57 -0.60 -3.41 -12.40
C LEU A 57 -0.19 -4.89 -12.47
N VAL A 58 -0.24 -5.61 -11.35
CA VAL A 58 0.18 -7.02 -11.25
C VAL A 58 -0.87 -7.98 -11.81
N ALA A 59 -2.16 -7.62 -11.79
CA ALA A 59 -3.26 -8.42 -12.31
C ALA A 59 -3.98 -7.72 -13.49
N PRO A 60 -3.47 -7.84 -14.73
CA PRO A 60 -4.12 -7.32 -15.93
C PRO A 60 -5.37 -8.15 -16.29
N PHE A 61 -6.45 -7.51 -16.76
CA PHE A 61 -7.69 -8.23 -17.09
C PHE A 61 -7.65 -8.90 -18.46
N ASN A 62 -6.86 -8.37 -19.41
CA ASN A 62 -6.73 -8.86 -20.78
C ASN A 62 -5.28 -8.79 -21.30
N THR A 63 -4.95 -9.58 -22.32
CA THR A 63 -3.63 -9.57 -22.98
C THR A 63 -3.28 -8.22 -23.61
N ASP A 64 -4.27 -7.45 -24.07
CA ASP A 64 -4.08 -6.11 -24.61
C ASP A 64 -3.75 -5.09 -23.50
N GLU A 65 -4.39 -5.23 -22.32
CA GLU A 65 -4.07 -4.44 -21.14
C GLU A 65 -2.65 -4.73 -20.62
N ALA A 66 -2.22 -6.00 -20.66
CA ALA A 66 -0.89 -6.39 -20.24
C ALA A 66 0.22 -5.69 -21.04
N MET A 67 -0.02 -5.40 -22.33
CA MET A 67 0.94 -4.69 -23.18
C MET A 67 1.07 -3.21 -22.78
N VAL A 68 -0.05 -2.54 -22.49
CA VAL A 68 -0.07 -1.15 -22.01
C VAL A 68 0.54 -1.04 -20.61
N PHE A 69 0.20 -1.97 -19.71
CA PHE A 69 0.75 -2.00 -18.36
C PHE A 69 2.24 -2.31 -18.31
N LYS A 70 2.77 -3.09 -19.27
CA LYS A 70 4.21 -3.30 -19.40
C LYS A 70 4.95 -2.00 -19.75
N GLY A 71 4.40 -1.20 -20.65
CA GLY A 71 4.95 0.12 -21.00
C GLY A 71 4.90 1.11 -19.82
N LEU A 72 3.77 1.18 -19.12
CA LEU A 72 3.62 2.00 -17.90
C LEU A 72 4.55 1.53 -16.78
N GLY A 73 4.66 0.21 -16.57
CA GLY A 73 5.55 -0.38 -15.58
C GLY A 73 7.00 -0.01 -15.81
N GLN A 74 7.47 -0.06 -17.06
CA GLN A 74 8.83 0.39 -17.42
C GLN A 74 9.05 1.87 -17.11
N ALA A 75 8.10 2.75 -17.47
CA ALA A 75 8.20 4.18 -17.17
C ALA A 75 8.21 4.46 -15.66
N ILE A 76 7.36 3.76 -14.90
CA ILE A 76 7.31 3.84 -13.44
C ILE A 76 8.63 3.35 -12.85
N THR A 77 9.16 2.20 -13.25
CA THR A 77 10.43 1.68 -12.74
C THR A 77 11.59 2.62 -13.05
N LEU A 78 11.63 3.24 -14.23
CA LEU A 78 12.65 4.21 -14.61
C LEU A 78 12.58 5.50 -13.77
N PHE A 79 11.36 5.99 -13.53
CA PHE A 79 11.13 7.16 -12.68
C PHE A 79 11.51 6.88 -11.21
N PHE A 80 11.17 5.68 -10.72
CA PHE A 80 11.46 5.28 -9.36
C PHE A 80 12.95 4.98 -9.13
N SER A 81 13.64 4.36 -10.07
CA SER A 81 15.06 3.99 -9.92
C SER A 81 16.00 5.20 -9.88
N GLY A 82 15.69 6.26 -10.63
CA GLY A 82 16.54 7.46 -10.70
C GLY A 82 16.24 8.49 -9.62
N TYR A 83 15.02 9.03 -9.61
CA TYR A 83 14.70 10.21 -8.80
C TYR A 83 14.13 9.85 -7.43
N VAL A 84 13.20 8.89 -7.39
CA VAL A 84 12.52 8.53 -6.14
C VAL A 84 13.45 7.77 -5.20
N LEU A 85 14.28 6.86 -5.72
CA LEU A 85 15.24 6.11 -4.91
C LEU A 85 16.26 7.04 -4.24
N SER A 86 16.80 8.02 -4.97
CA SER A 86 17.75 9.00 -4.41
C SER A 86 17.10 9.90 -3.34
N LYS A 87 15.82 10.26 -3.50
CA LYS A 87 15.04 11.00 -2.50
C LYS A 87 14.72 10.13 -1.27
N LEU A 88 14.38 8.86 -1.49
CA LEU A 88 14.12 7.90 -0.42
C LEU A 88 15.37 7.65 0.40
N ASP A 89 16.52 7.47 -0.24
CA ASP A 89 17.80 7.25 0.43
C ASP A 89 18.11 8.40 1.41
N ARG A 90 18.11 9.64 0.91
CA ARG A 90 18.28 10.84 1.75
C ARG A 90 17.23 10.96 2.85
N PHE A 91 15.97 10.65 2.54
CA PHE A 91 14.89 10.69 3.54
C PHE A 91 15.11 9.64 4.64
N THR A 92 15.52 8.43 4.28
CA THR A 92 15.80 7.35 5.25
C THR A 92 16.99 7.68 6.11
N GLU A 93 18.06 8.20 5.52
CA GLU A 93 19.27 8.59 6.24
C GLU A 93 18.99 9.73 7.23
N GLU A 94 18.25 10.76 6.83
CA GLU A 94 17.96 11.91 7.71
C GLU A 94 16.86 11.65 8.75
N LYS A 95 15.81 10.89 8.40
CA LYS A 95 14.61 10.76 9.24
C LYS A 95 14.52 9.45 10.03
N LEU A 96 15.06 8.35 9.50
CA LEU A 96 14.96 7.02 10.11
C LEU A 96 16.24 6.62 10.85
N PHE A 97 17.42 6.97 10.31
CA PHE A 97 18.72 6.60 10.87
C PHE A 97 19.56 7.78 11.38
N GLY A 98 19.08 9.01 11.20
CA GLY A 98 19.78 10.22 11.64
C GLY A 98 19.90 10.30 13.16
N VAL A 99 20.88 11.07 13.65
CA VAL A 99 21.13 11.31 15.09
C VAL A 99 19.90 11.88 15.82
N ASN A 100 18.97 12.51 15.08
CA ASN A 100 17.69 13.05 15.57
C ASN A 100 16.46 12.22 15.14
N ALA A 101 16.64 10.93 14.80
CA ALA A 101 15.55 10.06 14.37
C ALA A 101 14.48 9.97 15.47
N LYS A 102 13.25 10.38 15.12
CA LYS A 102 12.11 10.27 16.03
C LYS A 102 11.46 8.89 15.83
N PRO A 103 11.04 8.19 16.91
CA PRO A 103 10.31 6.93 16.81
C PRO A 103 9.08 7.00 15.90
N ASP A 104 8.44 8.17 15.82
CA ASP A 104 7.29 8.44 14.93
C ASP A 104 7.56 8.18 13.44
N ALA A 105 8.79 8.36 12.96
CA ALA A 105 9.12 8.12 11.56
C ALA A 105 8.97 6.63 11.20
N TRP A 106 9.38 5.74 12.11
CA TRP A 106 9.22 4.29 11.96
C TRP A 106 7.76 3.86 11.99
N ILE A 107 6.95 4.47 12.87
CA ILE A 107 5.51 4.21 12.93
C ILE A 107 4.85 4.62 11.61
N LYS A 108 5.14 5.82 11.09
CA LYS A 108 4.57 6.30 9.82
C LYS A 108 5.01 5.42 8.64
N MET A 109 6.27 5.02 8.59
CA MET A 109 6.76 4.10 7.55
C MET A 109 6.07 2.74 7.63
N GLY A 110 5.90 2.19 8.84
CA GLY A 110 5.16 0.94 9.06
C GLY A 110 3.70 1.04 8.62
N LEU A 111 3.00 2.12 9.01
CA LEU A 111 1.61 2.38 8.60
C LEU A 111 1.48 2.47 7.08
N PHE A 112 2.42 3.15 6.41
CA PHE A 112 2.46 3.24 4.95
C PHE A 112 2.65 1.86 4.31
N LEU A 113 3.66 1.10 4.74
CA LEU A 113 3.98 -0.20 4.14
C LEU A 113 2.86 -1.22 4.34
N VAL A 114 2.29 -1.31 5.53
CA VAL A 114 1.20 -2.26 5.82
C VAL A 114 -0.05 -1.91 5.03
N SER A 115 -0.43 -0.64 4.96
CA SER A 115 -1.61 -0.21 4.19
C SER A 115 -1.43 -0.38 2.68
N MET A 116 -0.21 -0.14 2.16
CA MET A 116 0.15 -0.37 0.77
C MET A 116 0.09 -1.85 0.40
N LEU A 117 0.76 -2.71 1.16
CA LEU A 117 0.75 -4.15 0.89
C LEU A 117 -0.65 -4.74 1.01
N LEU A 118 -1.43 -4.30 2.00
CA LEU A 118 -2.81 -4.75 2.18
C LEU A 118 -3.67 -4.41 0.97
N SER A 119 -3.60 -3.17 0.49
CA SER A 119 -4.38 -2.74 -0.67
C SER A 119 -3.95 -3.47 -1.95
N ALA A 120 -2.64 -3.67 -2.13
CA ALA A 120 -2.12 -4.43 -3.27
C ALA A 120 -2.63 -5.88 -3.30
N VAL A 121 -2.56 -6.58 -2.16
CA VAL A 121 -3.05 -7.96 -2.02
C VAL A 121 -4.56 -8.04 -2.22
N TYR A 122 -5.31 -7.08 -1.68
CA TYR A 122 -6.76 -7.02 -1.83
C TYR A 122 -7.18 -6.86 -3.29
N VAL A 123 -6.59 -5.90 -4.00
CA VAL A 123 -6.87 -5.67 -5.42
C VAL A 123 -6.46 -6.86 -6.26
N TYR A 124 -5.28 -7.42 -6.00
CA TYR A 124 -4.81 -8.63 -6.69
C TYR A 124 -5.80 -9.79 -6.50
N SER A 125 -6.23 -10.04 -5.26
CA SER A 125 -7.17 -11.12 -4.95
C SER A 125 -8.50 -10.95 -5.69
N ILE A 126 -9.08 -9.75 -5.66
CA ILE A 126 -10.32 -9.46 -6.39
C ILE A 126 -10.14 -9.69 -7.89
N ARG A 127 -9.07 -9.15 -8.48
CA ARG A 127 -8.85 -9.26 -9.93
C ARG A 127 -8.54 -10.68 -10.37
N TYR A 128 -7.73 -11.41 -9.60
CA TYR A 128 -7.35 -12.78 -9.92
C TYR A 128 -8.54 -13.75 -9.82
N TYR A 129 -9.35 -13.63 -8.77
CA TYR A 129 -10.45 -14.57 -8.53
C TYR A 129 -11.77 -14.21 -9.21
N LEU A 130 -12.01 -12.93 -9.54
CA LEU A 130 -13.22 -12.52 -10.26
C LEU A 130 -13.07 -12.55 -11.79
N ASN A 131 -11.85 -12.67 -12.32
CA ASN A 131 -11.59 -12.69 -13.76
C ASN A 131 -11.53 -14.13 -14.33
N VAL A 132 -12.49 -14.98 -13.93
CA VAL A 132 -12.77 -16.30 -14.53
C VAL A 132 -14.12 -16.27 -15.25
#